data_AF-A0A3B6QAC7-F1
#
_entry.id   AF-A0A3B6QAC7-F1
#
_cell.length_a   1.000
_cell.length_b   1.000
_cell.length_c   1.000
_cell.angle_alpha   90.00
_cell.angle_beta   90.00
_cell.angle_gamma   90.00
#
_symmetry.space_group_name_H-M   'P 1'
#
loop_
_entity.id
_entity.type
_entity.pdbx_description
1 polymer ?
#
loop_
_entity_poly.entity_id
_entity_poly.type
_entity_poly.pdbx_seq_one_letter_code
_entity_poly.pdbx_strand_id
1 'polypeptide(L)'
;MAAIVETRKRCAAAFLDEPSPAPPHLAKRGRVTPCAGSMAPAPPTSLVFDPLDALRHVFPQADPRGLEACFAASGRDLHATVQAYHAHEARDALASRLAHVVDDDECCAGLLLEQMATAADVPDAKNRATWMLGVIRNAGAERAVREAATELARLREENAALREQAERGAMEGATLREENKALVQRAAAAERDGSVLKRGVMVQQRRYEETERAAAATKKKVAELEMANYALGLRLRDAEASRFPAAYRGPDVF
;
A
#
# COMPACT_ATOMS: atom_id res chain seq x y z
N MET A 1 -40.51 59.78 -20.16
CA MET A 1 -40.60 60.97 -19.29
C MET A 1 -39.20 61.36 -18.86
N ALA A 2 -38.81 62.62 -19.12
CA ALA A 2 -37.70 63.45 -18.61
C ALA A 2 -36.35 62.75 -18.28
N ALA A 3 -35.20 62.97 -18.95
CA ALA A 3 -34.52 64.18 -19.47
C ALA A 3 -33.95 65.13 -18.40
N ILE A 4 -32.75 65.67 -18.73
CA ILE A 4 -31.92 66.79 -18.18
C ILE A 4 -30.52 66.23 -17.81
N VAL A 5 -29.43 66.38 -18.59
CA VAL A 5 -28.77 67.52 -19.30
C VAL A 5 -28.25 68.58 -18.33
N GLU A 6 -26.94 68.76 -18.14
CA GLU A 6 -26.09 69.80 -18.78
C GLU A 6 -24.64 69.52 -18.33
N THR A 7 -23.60 69.41 -19.16
CA THR A 7 -22.95 70.30 -20.16
C THR A 7 -21.99 71.36 -19.61
N ARG A 8 -20.90 71.54 -20.40
CA ARG A 8 -19.97 72.69 -20.59
C ARG A 8 -18.60 72.53 -19.93
N LYS A 9 -17.47 72.90 -20.54
CA LYS A 9 -17.12 73.59 -21.81
C LYS A 9 -15.58 73.39 -21.99
N ARG A 10 -15.11 72.81 -23.10
CA ARG A 10 -14.34 73.43 -24.21
C ARG A 10 -13.27 74.47 -23.84
N CYS A 11 -12.04 74.26 -24.35
CA CYS A 11 -11.37 75.17 -25.28
C CYS A 11 -10.35 74.41 -26.18
N ALA A 12 -10.42 74.67 -27.49
CA ALA A 12 -9.41 74.42 -28.54
C ALA A 12 -8.38 75.60 -28.53
N ALA A 13 -7.26 75.69 -29.24
CA ALA A 13 -6.86 75.30 -30.60
C ALA A 13 -5.30 75.36 -30.67
N ALA A 14 -4.60 74.49 -31.41
CA ALA A 14 -4.00 74.69 -32.75
C ALA A 14 -3.16 75.98 -32.94
N PHE A 15 -1.93 75.88 -33.49
CA PHE A 15 -1.37 76.70 -34.60
C PHE A 15 0.15 76.43 -34.84
N LEU A 16 0.47 75.97 -36.06
CA LEU A 16 1.62 76.19 -36.99
C LEU A 16 3.06 76.40 -36.43
N ASP A 17 4.10 75.66 -36.83
CA ASP A 17 4.81 75.57 -38.14
C ASP A 17 5.63 76.84 -38.51
N GLU A 18 6.96 76.79 -38.37
CA GLU A 18 7.96 77.47 -39.24
C GLU A 18 9.44 77.18 -38.83
N PRO A 19 10.43 77.35 -39.74
CA PRO A 19 11.70 76.61 -39.76
C PRO A 19 13.00 77.48 -39.68
N SER A 20 14.17 76.81 -39.83
CA SER A 20 15.46 77.33 -40.38
C SER A 20 16.45 78.02 -39.41
N PRO A 21 17.78 78.18 -39.69
CA PRO A 21 18.70 77.54 -40.67
C PRO A 21 20.07 77.05 -40.07
N ALA A 22 20.92 76.40 -40.89
CA ALA A 22 22.40 76.31 -40.74
C ALA A 22 23.08 77.54 -41.41
N PRO A 23 24.41 77.70 -41.68
CA PRO A 23 25.69 77.03 -41.33
C PRO A 23 26.76 78.12 -40.95
N PRO A 24 28.05 78.21 -41.42
CA PRO A 24 29.17 77.27 -41.71
C PRO A 24 30.51 77.68 -41.02
N HIS A 25 31.60 76.88 -41.19
CA HIS A 25 32.90 77.31 -41.76
C HIS A 25 34.15 76.54 -41.27
N LEU A 26 34.86 75.96 -42.27
CA LEU A 26 36.30 76.08 -42.56
C LEU A 26 37.31 75.56 -41.51
N ALA A 27 37.97 74.43 -41.78
CA ALA A 27 39.16 74.29 -42.63
C ALA A 27 40.49 74.35 -41.85
N LYS A 28 41.33 73.31 -42.05
CA LYS A 28 42.79 73.32 -42.32
C LYS A 28 43.32 71.89 -42.12
N ARG A 29 43.46 71.10 -43.19
CA ARG A 29 44.68 70.89 -44.00
C ARG A 29 45.96 70.62 -43.19
N GLY A 30 46.48 69.41 -43.35
CA GLY A 30 47.88 69.05 -43.10
C GLY A 30 48.21 67.66 -43.66
N ARG A 31 48.84 67.61 -44.85
CA ARG A 31 49.53 66.45 -45.46
C ARG A 31 50.63 65.94 -44.50
N VAL A 32 51.10 64.68 -44.55
CA VAL A 32 52.11 64.16 -45.51
C VAL A 32 52.14 62.62 -45.48
N THR A 33 52.45 62.03 -46.64
CA THR A 33 52.57 60.62 -47.04
C THR A 33 53.98 60.01 -46.74
N PRO A 34 54.34 58.78 -47.16
CA PRO A 34 54.63 57.62 -46.31
C PRO A 34 56.13 57.26 -46.16
N CYS A 35 56.47 56.33 -45.26
CA CYS A 35 57.62 55.42 -45.43
C CYS A 35 57.33 54.07 -44.78
N ALA A 36 57.56 53.01 -45.55
CA ALA A 36 57.41 51.61 -45.14
C ALA A 36 58.62 51.17 -44.32
N GLY A 37 58.36 50.62 -43.13
CA GLY A 37 59.36 50.08 -42.22
C GLY A 37 58.66 49.18 -41.21
N SER A 38 58.44 47.94 -41.62
CA SER A 38 57.85 46.87 -40.84
C SER A 38 58.65 46.60 -39.56
N MET A 39 58.09 46.95 -38.40
CA MET A 39 57.90 46.04 -37.25
C MET A 39 56.72 46.58 -36.45
N ALA A 40 55.67 45.78 -36.34
CA ALA A 40 54.40 46.14 -35.75
C ALA A 40 54.55 46.62 -34.29
N PRO A 41 53.84 47.69 -33.86
CA PRO A 41 53.54 47.81 -32.45
C PRO A 41 52.59 46.64 -32.11
N ALA A 42 52.96 45.84 -31.12
CA ALA A 42 52.03 44.89 -30.54
C ALA A 42 50.72 45.66 -30.20
N PRO A 43 49.54 45.14 -30.57
CA PRO A 43 48.30 45.74 -30.11
C PRO A 43 48.33 45.71 -28.57
N PRO A 44 47.70 46.69 -27.89
CA PRO A 44 47.47 46.53 -26.47
C PRO A 44 46.78 45.17 -26.29
N THR A 45 47.31 44.32 -25.42
CA THR A 45 46.62 43.12 -24.97
C THR A 45 45.29 43.56 -24.39
N SER A 46 44.27 43.59 -25.23
CA SER A 46 42.89 43.61 -24.80
C SER A 46 42.72 42.30 -24.05
N LEU A 47 42.90 42.36 -22.72
CA LEU A 47 42.25 41.43 -21.83
C LEU A 47 40.77 41.48 -22.22
N VAL A 48 40.35 40.53 -23.06
CA VAL A 48 38.95 40.34 -23.43
C VAL A 48 38.30 39.84 -22.14
N PHE A 49 37.94 40.78 -21.29
CA PHE A 49 37.20 40.51 -20.08
C PHE A 49 35.80 40.13 -20.52
N ASP A 50 35.47 38.85 -20.44
CA ASP A 50 34.09 38.41 -20.57
C ASP A 50 33.36 38.71 -19.25
N PRO A 51 32.41 39.66 -19.22
CA PRO A 51 31.65 39.99 -18.01
C PRO A 51 30.90 38.78 -17.43
N LEU A 52 30.51 37.79 -18.24
CA LEU A 52 29.87 36.58 -17.75
C LEU A 52 30.84 35.69 -16.97
N ASP A 53 32.09 35.59 -17.40
CA ASP A 53 33.10 34.80 -16.67
C ASP A 53 33.43 35.42 -15.31
N ALA A 54 33.42 36.76 -15.23
CA ALA A 54 33.54 37.45 -13.95
C ALA A 54 32.34 37.18 -13.03
N LEU A 55 31.11 37.20 -13.55
CA LEU A 55 29.92 36.87 -12.77
C LEU A 55 29.94 35.43 -12.26
N ARG A 56 30.39 34.47 -13.09
CA ARG A 56 30.56 33.07 -12.69
C ARG A 56 31.60 32.89 -11.59
N HIS A 57 32.62 33.74 -11.53
CA HIS A 57 33.58 33.75 -10.43
C HIS A 57 33.01 34.36 -9.14
N VAL A 58 32.15 35.37 -9.24
CA VAL A 58 31.47 35.97 -8.07
C VAL A 58 30.41 35.01 -7.51
N PHE A 59 29.75 34.25 -8.38
CA PHE A 59 28.71 33.29 -8.01
C PHE A 59 29.06 31.87 -8.47
N PRO A 60 30.04 31.21 -7.84
CA PRO A 60 30.50 29.89 -8.26
C PRO A 60 29.45 28.79 -8.09
N GLN A 61 28.43 29.02 -7.25
CA GLN A 61 27.33 28.10 -6.97
C GLN A 61 26.06 28.42 -7.76
N ALA A 62 26.06 29.49 -8.57
CA ALA A 62 24.89 29.87 -9.35
C ALA A 62 24.64 28.89 -10.52
N ASP A 63 23.36 28.67 -10.84
CA ASP A 63 23.00 28.03 -12.10
C ASP A 63 23.48 28.91 -13.27
N PRO A 64 24.35 28.41 -14.16
CA PRO A 64 24.92 29.21 -15.24
C PRO A 64 23.85 29.81 -16.16
N ARG A 65 22.75 29.07 -16.38
CA ARG A 65 21.65 29.51 -17.24
C ARG A 65 20.81 30.61 -16.60
N GLY A 66 20.53 30.49 -15.30
CA GLY A 66 19.88 31.55 -14.52
C GLY A 66 20.70 32.84 -14.49
N LEU A 67 22.02 32.73 -14.27
CA LEU A 67 22.93 33.87 -14.23
C LEU A 67 23.03 34.59 -15.59
N GLU A 68 23.10 33.84 -16.69
CA GLU A 68 23.07 34.37 -18.06
C GLU A 68 21.74 35.07 -18.39
N ALA A 69 20.61 34.51 -17.95
CA ALA A 69 19.29 35.12 -18.13
C ALA A 69 19.16 36.44 -17.35
N CYS A 70 19.66 36.49 -16.11
CA CYS A 70 19.73 37.73 -15.33
C CYS A 70 20.64 38.77 -16.01
N PHE A 71 21.78 38.35 -16.54
CA PHE A 71 22.70 39.25 -17.26
C PHE A 71 22.05 39.86 -18.51
N ALA A 72 21.31 39.05 -19.27
CA ALA A 72 20.57 39.52 -20.43
C ALA A 72 19.42 40.48 -20.04
N ALA A 73 18.67 40.16 -18.98
CA ALA A 73 17.57 40.98 -18.48
C ALA A 73 18.04 42.33 -17.92
N SER A 74 19.22 42.37 -17.33
CA SER A 74 19.86 43.58 -16.79
C SER A 74 20.57 44.43 -17.85
N GLY A 75 20.32 44.19 -19.14
CA GLY A 75 20.91 44.98 -20.23
C GLY A 75 22.43 44.81 -20.35
N ARG A 76 22.97 43.68 -19.89
CA ARG A 76 24.42 43.39 -19.80
C ARG A 76 25.19 44.30 -18.85
N ASP A 77 24.52 44.96 -17.90
CA ASP A 77 25.19 45.67 -16.81
C ASP A 77 25.52 44.71 -15.67
N LEU A 78 26.81 44.61 -15.32
CA LEU A 78 27.31 43.73 -14.27
C LEU A 78 26.68 44.06 -12.91
N HIS A 79 26.58 45.35 -12.58
CA HIS A 79 26.11 45.77 -11.26
C HIS A 79 24.62 45.47 -11.08
N ALA A 80 23.80 45.83 -12.06
CA ALA A 80 22.38 45.47 -12.08
C ALA A 80 22.18 43.96 -12.08
N THR A 81 23.05 43.18 -12.75
CA THR A 81 22.98 41.72 -12.75
C THR A 81 23.25 41.12 -11.37
N VAL A 82 24.31 41.56 -10.69
CA VAL A 82 24.64 41.14 -9.32
C VAL A 82 23.48 41.43 -8.36
N GLN A 83 22.91 42.65 -8.43
CA GLN A 83 21.78 43.03 -7.59
C GLN A 83 20.52 42.21 -7.89
N ALA A 84 20.19 42.02 -9.17
CA ALA A 84 19.04 41.25 -9.60
C ALA A 84 19.15 39.78 -9.18
N TYR A 85 20.35 39.22 -9.27
CA TYR A 85 20.61 37.83 -8.87
C TYR A 85 20.48 37.63 -7.36
N HIS A 86 21.06 38.53 -6.53
CA HIS A 86 20.84 38.50 -5.09
C HIS A 86 19.36 38.66 -4.71
N ALA A 87 18.60 39.49 -5.42
CA ALA A 87 17.17 39.63 -5.20
C ALA A 87 16.39 38.36 -5.58
N HIS A 88 16.85 37.64 -6.60
CA HIS A 88 16.30 36.33 -6.98
C HIS A 88 16.56 35.28 -5.89
N GLU A 89 17.81 35.16 -5.41
CA GLU A 89 18.15 34.25 -4.32
C GLU A 89 17.36 34.55 -3.03
N ALA A 90 17.20 35.84 -2.70
CA ALA A 90 16.38 36.24 -1.55
C ALA A 90 14.91 35.84 -1.72
N ARG A 91 14.36 35.94 -2.94
CA ARG A 91 13.00 35.48 -3.26
C ARG A 91 12.88 33.97 -3.18
N ASP A 92 13.84 33.20 -3.68
CA ASP A 92 13.84 31.73 -3.60
C ASP A 92 13.96 31.23 -2.17
N ALA A 93 14.82 31.88 -1.37
CA ALA A 93 14.95 31.60 0.05
C ALA A 93 13.64 31.88 0.80
N LEU A 94 12.97 33.00 0.47
CA LEU A 94 11.66 33.32 1.04
C LEU A 94 10.59 32.34 0.58
N ALA A 95 10.58 31.94 -0.69
CA ALA A 95 9.65 30.94 -1.20
C ALA A 95 9.81 29.59 -0.49
N SER A 96 11.05 29.18 -0.23
CA SER A 96 11.37 27.98 0.54
C SER A 96 10.87 28.08 1.99
N ARG A 97 11.10 29.24 2.64
CA ARG A 97 10.57 29.49 3.99
C ARG A 97 9.04 29.42 4.02
N LEU A 98 8.36 30.07 3.07
CA LEU A 98 6.90 30.05 2.96
C LEU A 98 6.36 28.64 2.74
N ALA A 99 7.03 27.83 1.92
CA ALA A 99 6.66 26.43 1.73
C ALA A 99 6.80 25.60 3.02
N HIS A 100 7.73 25.96 3.91
CA HIS A 100 7.91 25.29 5.20
C HIS A 100 6.89 25.69 6.26
N VAL A 101 6.48 26.97 6.33
CA VAL A 101 5.52 27.45 7.33
C VAL A 101 4.06 27.40 6.87
N VAL A 102 3.74 26.79 5.72
CA VAL A 102 2.36 26.65 5.20
C VAL A 102 1.35 26.11 6.23
N ASP A 103 1.78 25.30 7.21
CA ASP A 103 0.89 24.73 8.24
C ASP A 103 0.80 25.59 9.51
N ASP A 104 1.61 26.64 9.62
CA ASP A 104 1.66 27.55 10.75
C ASP A 104 1.13 28.93 10.31
N ASP A 105 -0.18 29.10 10.47
CA ASP A 105 -0.90 30.31 10.08
C ASP A 105 -0.31 31.58 10.72
N GLU A 106 0.21 31.49 11.96
CA GLU A 106 0.82 32.62 12.66
C GLU A 106 2.18 32.98 12.05
N CYS A 107 3.03 31.99 11.77
CA CYS A 107 4.30 32.22 11.10
C CYS A 107 4.13 32.71 9.66
N CYS A 108 3.19 32.14 8.90
CA CYS A 108 2.88 32.58 7.54
C CYS A 108 2.36 34.02 7.50
N ALA A 109 1.45 34.37 8.41
CA ALA A 109 0.95 35.74 8.54
C ALA A 109 2.06 36.72 8.95
N GLY A 110 2.95 36.31 9.87
CA GLY A 110 4.11 37.09 10.30
C GLY A 110 5.04 37.44 9.14
N LEU A 111 5.37 36.46 8.28
CA LEU A 111 6.22 36.69 7.10
C LEU A 111 5.54 37.61 6.07
N LEU A 112 4.24 37.43 5.83
CA LEU A 112 3.47 38.31 4.95
C LEU A 112 3.52 39.76 5.43
N LEU A 113 3.28 39.98 6.73
CA LEU A 113 3.32 41.31 7.35
C LEU A 113 4.72 41.92 7.29
N GLU A 114 5.77 41.15 7.57
CA GLU A 114 7.17 41.61 7.48
C GLU A 114 7.52 42.06 6.05
N GLN A 115 7.15 41.27 5.04
CA GLN A 115 7.43 41.59 3.64
C GLN A 115 6.59 42.75 3.09
N MET A 116 5.38 42.93 3.62
CA MET A 116 4.52 44.08 3.28
C MET A 116 4.97 45.36 3.98
N ALA A 117 5.47 45.28 5.22
CA ALA A 117 5.97 46.44 5.98
C ALA A 117 7.27 47.03 5.39
N THR A 118 8.04 46.21 4.66
CA THR A 118 9.25 46.63 3.93
C THR A 118 8.99 47.09 2.48
N ALA A 119 7.71 47.12 2.06
CA ALA A 119 7.36 47.56 0.72
C ALA A 119 7.55 49.07 0.54
N ALA A 120 7.90 49.49 -0.67
CA ALA A 120 8.12 50.90 -0.99
C ALA A 120 6.81 51.71 -1.00
N ASP A 121 5.71 51.06 -1.41
CA ASP A 121 4.37 51.64 -1.51
C ASP A 121 3.28 50.55 -1.46
N VAL A 122 2.02 51.00 -1.49
CA VAL A 122 0.85 50.11 -1.48
C VAL A 122 0.82 49.13 -2.67
N PRO A 123 1.09 49.52 -3.94
CA PRO A 123 1.12 48.57 -5.04
C PRO A 123 2.26 47.53 -4.93
N ASP A 124 3.46 47.89 -4.44
CA ASP A 124 4.54 46.94 -4.15
C ASP A 124 4.11 45.93 -3.07
N ALA A 125 3.53 46.41 -1.97
CA ALA A 125 3.00 45.54 -0.90
C ALA A 125 1.97 44.53 -1.45
N LYS A 126 1.06 44.99 -2.31
CA LYS A 126 0.05 44.14 -2.95
C LYS A 126 0.69 43.08 -3.86
N ASN A 127 1.69 43.46 -4.66
CA ASN A 127 2.36 42.54 -5.57
C ASN A 127 3.12 41.46 -4.80
N ARG A 128 3.84 41.84 -3.72
CA ARG A 128 4.52 40.90 -2.83
C ARG A 128 3.54 39.93 -2.18
N ALA A 129 2.46 40.44 -1.58
CA ALA A 129 1.43 39.62 -0.95
C ALA A 129 0.80 38.64 -1.94
N THR A 130 0.47 39.10 -3.15
CA THR A 130 -0.14 38.25 -4.19
C THR A 130 0.79 37.11 -4.61
N TRP A 131 2.08 37.40 -4.79
CA TRP A 131 3.08 36.37 -5.12
C TRP A 131 3.27 35.38 -3.95
N MET A 132 3.44 35.86 -2.72
CA MET A 132 3.61 35.01 -1.53
C MET A 132 2.42 34.10 -1.31
N LEU A 133 1.19 34.61 -1.43
CA LEU A 133 -0.04 33.79 -1.34
C LEU A 133 -0.09 32.74 -2.46
N GLY A 134 0.39 33.07 -3.66
CA GLY A 134 0.54 32.11 -4.75
C GLY A 134 1.50 30.97 -4.41
N VAL A 135 2.64 31.29 -3.81
CA VAL A 135 3.64 30.30 -3.35
C VAL A 135 3.05 29.40 -2.27
N ILE A 136 2.43 29.98 -1.24
CA ILE A 136 1.78 29.24 -0.14
C ILE A 136 0.73 28.28 -0.70
N ARG A 137 -0.15 28.77 -1.58
CA ARG A 137 -1.20 27.95 -2.20
C ARG A 137 -0.61 26.78 -3.00
N ASN A 138 0.42 27.02 -3.79
CA ASN A 138 1.04 25.98 -4.61
C ASN A 138 1.74 24.93 -3.73
N ALA A 139 2.50 25.37 -2.72
CA ALA A 139 3.16 24.47 -1.78
C ALA A 139 2.14 23.61 -0.99
N GLY A 140 1.03 24.21 -0.56
CA GLY A 140 -0.08 23.48 0.08
C GLY A 140 -0.72 22.45 -0.86
N ALA A 141 -0.95 22.81 -2.12
CA ALA A 141 -1.51 21.89 -3.11
C ALA A 141 -0.57 20.71 -3.41
N GLU A 142 0.72 20.96 -3.62
CA GLU A 142 1.72 19.91 -3.86
C GLU A 142 1.85 18.95 -2.67
N ARG A 143 1.82 19.49 -1.45
CA ARG A 143 1.80 18.70 -0.23
C ARG A 143 0.58 17.80 -0.14
N ALA A 144 -0.62 18.36 -0.36
CA ALA A 144 -1.86 17.60 -0.31
C ALA A 144 -1.88 16.45 -1.34
N VAL A 145 -1.35 16.69 -2.55
CA VAL A 145 -1.19 15.65 -3.58
C VAL A 145 -0.23 14.55 -3.11
N ARG A 146 0.92 14.93 -2.52
CA ARG A 146 1.91 13.97 -2.01
C ARG A 146 1.32 13.12 -0.87
N GLU A 147 0.61 13.74 0.05
CA GLU A 147 -0.04 13.05 1.18
C GLU A 147 -1.15 12.11 0.70
N ALA A 148 -1.99 12.57 -0.24
CA ALA A 148 -2.99 11.72 -0.87
C ALA A 148 -2.37 10.53 -1.61
N ALA A 149 -1.22 10.73 -2.27
CA ALA A 149 -0.50 9.65 -2.94
C ALA A 149 0.07 8.63 -1.94
N THR A 150 0.62 9.08 -0.81
CA THR A 150 1.10 8.18 0.25
C THR A 150 -0.04 7.40 0.91
N GLU A 151 -1.17 8.04 1.19
CA GLU A 151 -2.34 7.38 1.76
C GLU A 151 -2.93 6.37 0.76
N LEU A 152 -3.01 6.73 -0.52
CA LEU A 152 -3.49 5.81 -1.54
C LEU A 152 -2.56 4.60 -1.72
N ALA A 153 -1.24 4.77 -1.59
CA ALA A 153 -0.29 3.66 -1.60
C ALA A 153 -0.52 2.73 -0.40
N ARG A 154 -0.64 3.29 0.81
CA ARG A 154 -0.95 2.54 2.03
C ARG A 154 -2.27 1.77 1.92
N LEU A 155 -3.34 2.41 1.44
CA LEU A 155 -4.63 1.77 1.26
C LEU A 155 -4.58 0.65 0.21
N ARG A 156 -3.73 0.76 -0.82
CA ARG A 156 -3.54 -0.32 -1.78
C ARG A 156 -2.84 -1.53 -1.17
N GLU A 157 -1.83 -1.31 -0.34
CA GLU A 157 -1.15 -2.38 0.40
C GLU A 157 -2.11 -3.09 1.37
N GLU A 158 -2.89 -2.34 2.13
CA GLU A 158 -3.90 -2.90 3.03
C GLU A 158 -4.96 -3.70 2.27
N ASN A 159 -5.46 -3.17 1.15
CA ASN A 159 -6.40 -3.90 0.30
C ASN A 159 -5.78 -5.16 -0.33
N ALA A 160 -4.48 -5.17 -0.62
CA ALA A 160 -3.80 -6.37 -1.11
C ALA A 160 -3.70 -7.43 0.00
N ALA A 161 -3.31 -7.03 1.21
CA ALA A 161 -3.23 -7.92 2.36
C ALA A 161 -4.60 -8.52 2.74
N LEU A 162 -5.67 -7.71 2.73
CA LEU A 162 -7.03 -8.19 2.98
C LEU A 162 -7.52 -9.20 1.94
N ARG A 163 -7.16 -9.00 0.66
CA ARG A 163 -7.47 -9.97 -0.40
C ARG A 163 -6.76 -11.29 -0.18
N GLU A 164 -5.47 -11.26 0.14
CA GLU A 164 -4.69 -12.46 0.43
C GLU A 164 -5.26 -13.23 1.64
N GLN A 165 -5.68 -12.50 2.69
CA GLN A 165 -6.32 -13.11 3.85
C GLN A 165 -7.67 -13.74 3.50
N ALA A 166 -8.48 -13.07 2.66
CA ALA A 166 -9.75 -13.61 2.20
C ALA A 166 -9.56 -14.88 1.35
N GLU A 167 -8.54 -14.92 0.49
CA GLU A 167 -8.19 -16.10 -0.31
C GLU A 167 -7.72 -17.25 0.57
N ARG A 168 -6.85 -17.00 1.55
CA ARG A 168 -6.44 -18.00 2.54
C ARG A 168 -7.63 -18.56 3.31
N GLY A 169 -8.51 -17.69 3.81
CA GLY A 169 -9.73 -18.11 4.50
C GLY A 169 -10.69 -18.91 3.60
N ALA A 170 -10.76 -18.60 2.30
CA ALA A 170 -11.56 -19.36 1.35
C ALA A 170 -10.98 -20.77 1.12
N MET A 171 -9.66 -20.90 1.01
CA MET A 171 -8.96 -22.18 0.85
C MET A 171 -9.10 -23.05 2.10
N GLU A 172 -8.87 -22.49 3.30
CA GLU A 172 -9.10 -23.18 4.58
C GLU A 172 -10.57 -23.59 4.75
N GLY A 173 -11.50 -22.73 4.34
CA GLY A 173 -12.91 -23.07 4.33
C GLY A 173 -13.23 -24.21 3.36
N ALA A 174 -12.53 -24.33 2.23
CA ALA A 174 -12.72 -25.42 1.28
C ALA A 174 -12.23 -26.75 1.85
N THR A 175 -11.03 -26.76 2.44
CA THR A 175 -10.45 -27.97 3.05
C THR A 175 -11.32 -28.47 4.21
N LEU A 176 -11.76 -27.59 5.10
CA LEU A 176 -12.64 -27.95 6.21
C LEU A 176 -13.98 -28.54 5.74
N ARG A 177 -14.53 -28.06 4.61
CA ARG A 177 -15.76 -28.64 4.02
C ARG A 177 -15.52 -30.03 3.47
N GLU A 178 -14.38 -30.30 2.86
CA GLU A 178 -14.01 -31.63 2.38
C GLU A 178 -13.79 -32.61 3.53
N GLU A 179 -13.06 -32.20 4.56
CA GLU A 179 -12.85 -33.00 5.78
C GLU A 179 -14.17 -33.31 6.48
N ASN A 180 -15.07 -32.33 6.61
CA ASN A 180 -16.38 -32.54 7.21
C ASN A 180 -17.21 -33.55 6.40
N LYS A 181 -17.22 -33.46 5.06
CA LYS A 181 -17.87 -34.48 4.21
C LYS A 181 -17.29 -35.87 4.44
N ALA A 182 -15.96 -36.00 4.54
CA ALA A 182 -15.31 -37.28 4.82
C ALA A 182 -15.66 -37.82 6.21
N LEU A 183 -15.70 -36.96 7.23
CA LEU A 183 -16.10 -37.33 8.59
C LEU A 183 -17.55 -37.80 8.66
N VAL A 184 -18.48 -37.10 8.00
CA VAL A 184 -19.88 -37.50 7.90
C VAL A 184 -20.02 -38.87 7.24
N GLN A 185 -19.27 -39.12 6.15
CA GLN A 185 -19.26 -40.43 5.49
C GLN A 185 -18.72 -41.54 6.41
N ARG A 186 -17.64 -41.27 7.15
CA ARG A 186 -17.08 -42.22 8.13
C ARG A 186 -18.04 -42.52 9.27
N ALA A 187 -18.71 -41.49 9.81
CA ALA A 187 -19.73 -41.67 10.84
C ALA A 187 -20.88 -42.55 10.34
N ALA A 188 -21.39 -42.27 9.13
CA ALA A 188 -22.45 -43.09 8.52
C ALA A 188 -22.02 -44.53 8.25
N ALA A 189 -20.75 -44.79 7.91
CA ALA A 189 -20.22 -46.14 7.78
C ALA A 189 -20.18 -46.87 9.14
N ALA A 190 -19.66 -46.20 10.18
CA ALA A 190 -19.58 -46.76 11.53
C ALA A 190 -20.98 -47.10 12.10
N GLU A 191 -22.00 -46.29 11.80
CA GLU A 191 -23.38 -46.59 12.20
C GLU A 191 -23.93 -47.85 11.51
N ARG A 192 -23.65 -48.03 10.22
CA ARG A 192 -24.04 -49.24 9.48
C ARG A 192 -23.38 -50.47 10.08
N ASP A 193 -22.07 -50.41 10.34
CA ASP A 193 -21.31 -51.51 10.95
C ASP A 193 -21.82 -51.83 12.36
N GLY A 194 -22.11 -50.80 13.16
CA GLY A 194 -22.74 -50.96 14.48
C GLY A 194 -24.09 -51.67 14.40
N SER A 195 -24.89 -51.40 13.36
CA SER A 195 -26.16 -52.12 13.14
C SER A 195 -25.95 -53.59 12.78
N VAL A 196 -24.93 -53.90 11.95
CA VAL A 196 -24.57 -55.27 11.57
C VAL A 196 -24.11 -56.04 12.79
N LEU A 197 -23.23 -55.45 13.59
CA LEU A 197 -22.70 -56.06 14.80
C LEU A 197 -23.81 -56.36 15.81
N LYS A 198 -24.73 -55.41 16.06
CA LYS A 198 -25.91 -55.65 16.92
C LYS A 198 -26.72 -56.85 16.47
N ARG A 199 -26.99 -56.98 15.15
CA ARG A 199 -27.69 -58.16 14.61
C ARG A 199 -26.89 -59.44 14.82
N GLY A 200 -25.58 -59.41 14.57
CA GLY A 200 -24.69 -60.55 14.79
C GLY A 200 -24.68 -61.03 16.24
N VAL A 201 -24.63 -60.09 17.20
CA VAL A 201 -24.69 -60.37 18.64
C VAL A 201 -26.02 -61.01 19.01
N MET A 202 -27.16 -60.49 18.52
CA MET A 202 -28.48 -61.07 18.77
C MET A 202 -28.60 -62.50 18.22
N VAL A 203 -28.06 -62.76 17.03
CA VAL A 203 -28.03 -64.11 16.45
C VAL A 203 -27.18 -65.05 17.28
N GLN A 204 -26.00 -64.60 17.75
CA GLN A 204 -25.15 -65.42 18.60
C GLN A 204 -25.78 -65.73 19.95
N GLN A 205 -26.42 -64.74 20.58
CA GLN A 205 -27.14 -64.94 21.84
C GLN A 205 -28.23 -66.02 21.68
N ARG A 206 -29.02 -65.95 20.60
CA ARG A 206 -30.04 -66.96 20.31
C ARG A 206 -29.44 -68.36 20.13
N ARG A 207 -28.34 -68.47 19.36
CA ARG A 207 -27.63 -69.75 19.16
C ARG A 207 -27.13 -70.32 20.48
N TYR A 208 -26.56 -69.47 21.33
CA TYR A 208 -26.08 -69.88 22.65
C TYR A 208 -27.23 -70.46 23.49
N GLU A 209 -28.36 -69.77 23.58
CA GLU A 209 -29.51 -70.27 24.32
C GLU A 209 -30.09 -71.57 23.73
N GLU A 210 -30.11 -71.72 22.40
CA GLU A 210 -30.53 -72.97 21.74
C GLU A 210 -29.59 -74.13 22.11
N THR A 211 -28.27 -73.90 22.10
CA THR A 211 -27.29 -74.91 22.52
C THR A 211 -27.42 -75.27 24.00
N GLU A 212 -27.71 -74.29 24.86
CA GLU A 212 -27.92 -74.51 26.29
C GLU A 212 -29.17 -75.36 26.53
N ARG A 213 -30.29 -75.06 25.84
CA ARG A 213 -31.51 -75.86 25.91
C ARG A 213 -31.29 -77.30 25.44
N ALA A 214 -30.56 -77.49 24.33
CA ALA A 214 -30.22 -78.81 23.82
C ALA A 214 -29.36 -79.59 24.82
N ALA A 215 -28.35 -78.94 25.42
CA ALA A 215 -27.51 -79.55 26.45
C ALA A 215 -28.30 -79.92 27.71
N ALA A 216 -29.27 -79.11 28.11
CA ALA A 216 -30.16 -79.44 29.22
C ALA A 216 -31.05 -80.65 28.89
N ALA A 217 -31.56 -80.74 27.65
CA ALA A 217 -32.35 -81.88 27.19
C ALA A 217 -31.52 -83.18 27.14
N THR A 218 -30.28 -83.14 26.65
CA THR A 218 -29.40 -84.32 26.64
C THR A 218 -29.05 -84.75 28.05
N LYS A 219 -28.74 -83.82 28.97
CA LYS A 219 -28.51 -84.14 30.40
C LYS A 219 -29.70 -84.87 31.03
N LYS A 220 -30.93 -84.41 30.78
CA LYS A 220 -32.14 -85.10 31.25
C LYS A 220 -32.24 -86.52 30.68
N LYS A 221 -32.00 -86.68 29.38
CA LYS A 221 -32.04 -87.99 28.72
C LYS A 221 -31.00 -88.95 29.27
N VAL A 222 -29.79 -88.47 29.57
CA VAL A 222 -28.74 -89.26 30.21
C VAL A 222 -29.21 -89.75 31.58
N ALA A 223 -29.75 -88.86 32.42
CA ALA A 223 -30.27 -89.24 33.74
C ALA A 223 -31.42 -90.28 33.65
N GLU A 224 -32.34 -90.15 32.69
CA GLU A 224 -33.39 -91.15 32.44
C GLU A 224 -32.80 -92.52 32.08
N LEU A 225 -31.84 -92.54 31.15
CA LEU A 225 -31.19 -93.77 30.69
C LEU A 225 -30.36 -94.43 31.79
N GLU A 226 -29.70 -93.65 32.64
CA GLU A 226 -28.99 -94.14 33.82
C GLU A 226 -29.94 -94.84 34.80
N MET A 227 -31.10 -94.24 35.11
CA MET A 227 -32.12 -94.88 35.95
C MET A 227 -32.69 -96.15 35.32
N ALA A 228 -32.97 -96.14 34.02
CA ALA A 228 -33.48 -97.30 33.30
C ALA A 228 -32.47 -98.45 33.28
N ASN A 229 -31.19 -98.16 33.00
CA ASN A 229 -30.11 -99.15 33.05
C ASN A 229 -29.94 -99.73 34.45
N TYR A 230 -30.02 -98.88 35.50
CA TYR A 230 -30.00 -99.35 36.88
C TYR A 230 -31.14 -100.33 37.19
N ALA A 231 -32.38 -99.99 36.79
CA ALA A 231 -33.55 -100.85 36.97
C ALA A 231 -33.44 -102.18 36.20
N LEU A 232 -32.93 -102.16 34.97
CA LEU A 232 -32.66 -103.36 34.19
C LEU A 232 -31.58 -104.23 34.84
N GLY A 233 -30.51 -103.62 35.37
CA GLY A 233 -29.46 -104.33 36.10
C GLY A 233 -29.93 -104.97 37.41
N LEU A 234 -30.93 -104.39 38.09
CA LEU A 234 -31.62 -105.05 39.21
C LEU A 234 -32.41 -106.26 38.74
N ARG A 235 -33.27 -106.10 37.72
CA ARG A 235 -34.08 -107.20 37.16
C ARG A 235 -33.23 -108.37 36.64
N LEU A 236 -32.08 -108.07 36.02
CA LEU A 236 -31.14 -109.09 35.57
C LEU A 236 -30.62 -109.92 36.74
N ARG A 237 -30.19 -109.27 37.82
CA ARG A 237 -29.72 -109.95 39.04
C ARG A 237 -30.81 -110.80 39.69
N ASP A 238 -32.04 -110.30 39.76
CA ASP A 238 -33.18 -111.06 40.27
C ASP A 238 -33.48 -112.30 39.42
N ALA A 239 -33.43 -112.16 38.09
CA ALA A 239 -33.61 -113.27 37.15
C ALA A 239 -32.47 -114.30 37.25
N GLU A 240 -31.22 -113.86 37.39
CA GLU A 240 -30.05 -114.73 37.60
C GLU A 240 -30.14 -115.49 38.94
N ALA A 241 -30.53 -114.81 40.02
CA ALA A 241 -30.77 -115.45 41.31
C ALA A 241 -31.92 -116.49 41.25
N SER A 242 -32.96 -116.21 40.46
CA SER A 242 -34.08 -117.13 40.23
C SER A 242 -33.71 -118.33 39.35
N ARG A 243 -32.67 -118.20 38.52
CA ARG A 243 -32.18 -119.25 37.61
C ARG A 243 -31.55 -120.43 38.37
N PHE A 244 -31.09 -120.20 39.60
CA PHE A 244 -30.59 -121.23 40.52
C PHE A 244 -31.28 -121.08 41.88
N PRO A 245 -32.40 -121.78 42.12
CA PRO A 245 -33.04 -121.76 43.42
C PRO A 245 -32.03 -122.24 44.48
N ALA A 246 -31.93 -121.52 45.61
CA ALA A 246 -31.11 -121.89 46.77
C ALA A 246 -31.45 -123.28 47.39
N ALA A 247 -32.37 -124.02 46.76
CA ALA A 247 -32.70 -125.41 47.04
C ALA A 247 -31.72 -126.43 46.42
N TYR A 248 -30.79 -126.04 45.55
CA TYR A 248 -29.73 -126.95 45.06
C TYR A 248 -28.52 -126.96 46.01
N ARG A 249 -28.74 -127.34 47.27
CA ARG A 249 -27.69 -127.98 48.07
C ARG A 249 -27.51 -129.37 47.48
N GLY A 250 -26.35 -129.67 46.89
CA GLY A 250 -26.00 -131.05 46.56
C GLY A 250 -26.07 -131.92 47.83
N PRO A 251 -26.44 -133.21 47.74
CA PRO A 251 -26.43 -134.08 48.90
C PRO A 251 -25.00 -134.14 49.46
N ASP A 252 -24.90 -133.99 50.77
CA ASP A 252 -23.67 -134.22 51.54
C ASP A 252 -23.24 -135.68 51.28
N VAL A 253 -22.09 -135.88 50.65
CA VAL A 253 -21.51 -137.21 50.44
C VAL A 253 -20.18 -137.23 51.19
N PHE A 254 -20.12 -138.10 52.21
CA PHE A 254 -18.96 -138.43 53.04
C PHE A 254 -17.67 -138.66 52.23
#